data_AF-A0A844NWE1-F1
#
_entry.id   AF-A0A844NWE1-F1
#
_cell.length_a   1.000
_cell.length_b   1.000
_cell.length_c   1.000
_cell.angle_alpha   90.00
_cell.angle_beta   90.00
_cell.angle_gamma   90.00
#
_symmetry.space_group_name_H-M   'P 1'
#
loop_
_entity.id
_entity.type
_entity.pdbx_description
1 polymer ?
#
loop_
_entity_poly.entity_id
_entity_poly.type
_entity_poly.pdbx_seq_one_letter_code
_entity_poly.pdbx_strand_id
1 'polypeptide(L)'
;FHLFGALAEFEHALIQERTKAGLAAARARGRKGGRKPSLSPTDVRKAAAMLADPLITKTEVASHFGVSRVTLNAALARDGYSGLPGTDSGAAGKTTKRRSKEKDQADDQ
;
A
#
# COMPACT_ATOMS: atom_id res chain seq x y z
N PHE A 1 -7.73 -14.79 39.49
CA PHE A 1 -7.85 -13.31 39.41
C PHE A 1 -8.62 -12.93 38.14
N HIS A 2 -9.95 -13.09 38.10
CA HIS A 2 -10.72 -13.00 36.84
C HIS A 2 -11.43 -11.65 36.64
N LEU A 3 -11.80 -10.96 37.71
CA LEU A 3 -12.56 -9.70 37.64
C LEU A 3 -11.76 -8.56 37.00
N PHE A 4 -10.51 -8.38 37.42
CA PHE A 4 -9.64 -7.34 36.87
C PHE A 4 -9.23 -7.62 35.41
N GLY A 5 -9.16 -8.89 35.01
CA GLY A 5 -8.94 -9.27 33.61
C GLY A 5 -10.12 -8.85 32.71
N ALA A 6 -11.34 -9.18 33.13
CA ALA A 6 -12.55 -8.79 32.40
C ALA A 6 -12.70 -7.25 32.29
N LEU A 7 -12.37 -6.52 33.35
CA LEU A 7 -12.39 -5.05 33.33
C LEU A 7 -11.35 -4.47 32.37
N ALA A 8 -10.11 -4.98 32.40
CA ALA A 8 -9.04 -4.53 31.52
C ALA A 8 -9.37 -4.78 30.03
N GLU A 9 -10.01 -5.92 29.72
CA GLU A 9 -10.47 -6.24 28.37
C GLU A 9 -11.56 -5.27 27.89
N PHE A 10 -12.51 -4.93 28.78
CA PHE A 10 -13.56 -3.95 28.49
C PHE A 10 -12.99 -2.56 28.20
N GLU A 11 -12.08 -2.07 29.04
CA GLU A 11 -11.41 -0.77 28.83
C GLU A 11 -10.61 -0.74 27.52
N HIS A 12 -9.89 -1.83 27.21
CA HIS A 12 -9.17 -1.95 25.96
C HIS A 12 -10.10 -1.90 24.75
N ALA A 13 -11.24 -2.60 24.80
CA ALA A 13 -12.23 -2.60 23.74
C ALA A 13 -12.77 -1.18 23.47
N LEU A 14 -13.06 -0.40 24.51
CA LEU A 14 -13.50 0.99 24.39
C LEU A 14 -12.44 1.89 23.73
N ILE A 15 -11.16 1.72 24.09
CA ILE A 15 -10.05 2.47 23.48
C ILE A 15 -9.92 2.13 21.99
N GLN A 16 -10.02 0.84 21.65
CA GLN A 16 -9.98 0.40 20.25
C GLN A 16 -11.14 0.99 19.44
N GLU A 17 -12.36 0.97 19.97
CA GLU A 17 -13.53 1.52 19.31
C GLU A 17 -13.36 3.01 19.02
N ARG A 18 -12.93 3.79 20.02
CA ARG A 18 -12.64 5.22 19.85
C ARG A 18 -11.57 5.46 18.79
N THR A 19 -10.51 4.65 18.77
CA THR A 19 -9.45 4.76 17.76
C THR A 19 -9.98 4.47 16.35
N LYS A 20 -10.81 3.44 16.19
CA LYS A 20 -11.46 3.09 14.91
C LYS A 20 -12.37 4.21 14.44
N ALA A 21 -13.19 4.77 15.31
CA ALA A 21 -14.06 5.91 15.00
C ALA A 21 -13.25 7.16 14.57
N GLY A 22 -12.17 7.47 15.28
CA GLY A 22 -11.26 8.56 14.93
C GLY A 22 -10.58 8.36 13.57
N LEU A 23 -10.10 7.15 13.28
CA LEU A 23 -9.52 6.80 11.97
C LEU A 23 -10.56 6.89 10.84
N ALA A 24 -11.80 6.47 11.08
CA ALA A 24 -12.89 6.60 10.12
C ALA A 24 -13.19 8.08 9.81
N ALA A 25 -13.32 8.91 10.84
CA ALA A 25 -13.51 10.35 10.69
C ALA A 25 -12.33 11.01 9.95
N ALA A 26 -11.09 10.62 10.23
CA ALA A 26 -9.91 11.11 9.52
C ALA A 26 -9.93 10.74 8.03
N ARG A 27 -10.31 9.50 7.69
CA ARG A 27 -10.46 9.05 6.31
C ARG A 27 -11.59 9.79 5.58
N ALA A 28 -12.73 10.03 6.24
CA ALA A 28 -13.84 10.82 5.69
C ALA A 28 -13.41 12.25 5.33
N ARG A 29 -12.47 12.83 6.10
CA ARG A 29 -11.82 14.12 5.79
C ARG A 29 -10.71 14.03 4.73
N GLY A 30 -10.54 12.88 4.06
CA GLY A 30 -9.55 12.68 2.99
C GLY A 30 -8.14 12.27 3.46
N ARG A 31 -7.91 12.01 4.75
CA ARG A 31 -6.60 11.50 5.20
C ARG A 31 -6.43 10.04 4.78
N LYS A 32 -5.46 9.77 3.89
CA LYS A 32 -5.13 8.41 3.45
C LYS A 32 -4.48 7.55 4.55
N GLY A 33 -3.66 8.15 5.42
CA GLY A 33 -2.87 7.45 6.43
C GLY A 33 -1.70 6.65 5.86
N GLY A 34 -1.01 5.89 6.71
CA GLY A 34 0.11 5.01 6.33
C GLY A 34 1.44 5.71 6.04
N ARG A 35 2.45 4.92 5.68
CA ARG A 35 3.79 5.41 5.32
C ARG A 35 3.74 6.10 3.96
N LYS A 36 4.30 7.31 3.86
CA LYS A 36 4.47 8.00 2.57
C LYS A 36 5.42 7.20 1.67
N PRO A 37 5.18 7.14 0.36
CA PRO A 37 6.15 6.53 -0.54
C PRO A 37 7.49 7.25 -0.52
N SER A 38 8.58 6.50 -0.72
CA SER A 38 9.94 7.03 -0.79
C SER A 38 10.24 7.79 -2.08
N LEU A 39 9.56 7.46 -3.18
CA LEU A 39 9.67 8.17 -4.45
C LEU A 39 8.40 8.97 -4.74
N SER A 40 8.58 10.26 -5.00
CA SER A 40 7.50 11.13 -5.46
C SER A 40 7.10 10.80 -6.90
N PRO A 41 5.90 11.18 -7.36
CA PRO A 41 5.51 10.95 -8.75
C PRO A 41 6.46 11.60 -9.77
N THR A 42 7.07 12.74 -9.42
CA THR A 42 8.09 13.38 -10.27
C THR A 42 9.36 12.54 -10.36
N ASP A 43 9.78 11.91 -9.26
CA ASP A 43 10.97 11.05 -9.24
C ASP A 43 10.73 9.78 -10.05
N VAL A 44 9.53 9.20 -9.96
CA VAL A 44 9.17 8.02 -10.76
C VAL A 44 9.20 8.34 -12.25
N ARG A 45 8.71 9.51 -12.66
CA ARG A 45 8.82 9.95 -14.06
C ARG A 45 10.27 10.12 -14.52
N LYS A 46 11.13 10.70 -13.68
CA LYS A 46 12.56 10.84 -13.98
C LYS A 46 13.23 9.48 -14.08
N ALA A 47 12.95 8.58 -13.15
CA ALA A 47 13.49 7.22 -13.16
C ALA A 47 13.05 6.44 -14.41
N ALA A 48 11.78 6.59 -14.83
CA ALA A 48 11.27 6.00 -16.06
C ALA A 48 11.99 6.56 -17.31
N ALA A 49 12.26 7.86 -17.35
CA ALA A 49 13.01 8.48 -18.44
C ALA A 49 14.48 8.00 -18.47
N MET A 50 15.13 7.82 -17.31
CA MET A 50 16.48 7.24 -17.25
C MET A 50 16.51 5.80 -17.78
N LEU A 51 15.48 5.00 -17.47
CA LEU A 51 15.36 3.62 -17.96
C LEU A 51 14.94 3.51 -19.44
N ALA A 52 14.66 4.63 -20.11
CA ALA A 52 14.45 4.62 -21.56
C ALA A 52 15.76 4.41 -22.34
N ASP A 53 16.90 4.75 -21.73
CA ASP A 53 18.22 4.45 -22.28
C ASP A 53 18.57 2.97 -21.98
N PRO A 54 18.81 2.14 -23.00
CA PRO A 54 19.13 0.72 -22.82
C PRO A 54 20.46 0.46 -22.09
N LEU A 55 21.34 1.46 -21.97
CA LEU A 55 22.63 1.33 -21.28
C LEU A 55 22.50 1.52 -19.77
N ILE A 56 21.43 2.15 -19.30
CA ILE A 56 21.26 2.48 -17.89
C ILE A 56 20.58 1.32 -17.16
N THR A 57 21.24 0.80 -16.13
CA THR A 57 20.70 -0.33 -15.36
C THR A 57 19.77 0.15 -14.25
N LYS A 58 18.81 -0.71 -13.87
CA LYS A 58 17.95 -0.47 -12.71
C LYS A 58 18.70 -0.30 -11.40
N THR A 59 19.86 -0.94 -11.26
CA THR A 59 20.68 -0.84 -10.06
C THR A 59 21.24 0.57 -9.93
N GLU A 60 21.75 1.13 -11.02
CA GLU A 60 22.26 2.51 -11.05
C GLU A 60 21.14 3.52 -10.79
N VAL A 61 19.97 3.36 -11.42
CA VAL A 61 18.81 4.23 -11.17
C VAL A 61 18.37 4.14 -9.71
N ALA A 62 18.29 2.94 -9.15
CA ALA A 62 17.90 2.75 -7.75
C ALA A 62 18.90 3.43 -6.80
N SER A 63 20.20 3.26 -7.04
CA SER A 63 21.27 3.93 -6.30
C SER A 63 21.21 5.45 -6.44
N HIS A 64 20.94 5.97 -7.65
CA HIS A 64 20.79 7.41 -7.91
C HIS A 64 19.69 8.04 -7.04
N PHE A 65 18.57 7.33 -6.83
CA PHE A 65 17.48 7.79 -5.97
C PHE A 65 17.61 7.34 -4.50
N GLY A 66 18.69 6.65 -4.12
CA GLY A 66 18.91 6.15 -2.76
C GLY A 66 17.88 5.13 -2.28
N VAL A 67 17.30 4.35 -3.20
CA VAL A 67 16.27 3.35 -2.89
C VAL A 67 16.72 1.95 -3.31
N SER A 68 16.10 0.92 -2.74
CA SER A 68 16.33 -0.45 -3.22
C SER A 68 15.70 -0.67 -4.60
N ARG A 69 16.23 -1.61 -5.40
CA ARG A 69 15.63 -2.03 -6.68
C ARG A 69 14.16 -2.44 -6.52
N VAL A 70 13.81 -3.09 -5.41
CA VAL A 70 12.43 -3.49 -5.09
C VAL A 70 11.53 -2.26 -4.94
N THR A 71 12.02 -1.23 -4.24
CA THR A 71 11.30 0.02 -4.05
C THR A 71 11.10 0.77 -5.37
N LEU A 72 12.14 0.81 -6.21
CA LEU A 72 12.07 1.39 -7.55
C LEU A 72 11.01 0.68 -8.41
N ASN A 73 11.05 -0.66 -8.46
CA ASN A 73 10.08 -1.46 -9.22
C ASN A 73 8.64 -1.24 -8.72
N ALA A 74 8.42 -1.24 -7.41
CA ALA A 74 7.12 -1.00 -6.82
C ALA A 74 6.59 0.41 -7.16
N ALA A 75 7.46 1.42 -7.19
CA ALA A 75 7.09 2.78 -7.55
C ALA A 75 6.75 2.92 -9.04
N LEU A 76 7.54 2.32 -9.93
CA LEU A 76 7.26 2.28 -11.37
C LEU A 76 5.93 1.59 -11.67
N ALA A 77 5.66 0.43 -11.06
CA ALA A 77 4.40 -0.28 -11.22
C ALA A 77 3.20 0.51 -10.68
N ARG A 78 3.38 1.22 -9.55
CA ARG A 78 2.33 2.06 -8.95
C ARG A 78 1.91 3.21 -9.88
N ASP A 79 2.86 3.80 -10.61
CA ASP A 79 2.61 4.97 -11.46
C ASP A 79 2.45 4.60 -12.95
N GLY A 80 2.33 3.32 -13.28
CA GLY A 80 1.96 2.84 -14.63
C GLY A 80 3.14 2.61 -15.59
N TYR A 81 4.38 2.61 -15.10
CA TYR A 81 5.59 2.38 -15.91
C TYR A 81 6.05 0.90 -15.92
N SER A 82 5.11 -0.04 -15.79
CA SER A 82 5.40 -1.47 -15.90
C SER A 82 5.68 -1.85 -17.35
N GLY A 83 6.85 -2.42 -17.66
CA GLY A 83 7.20 -2.90 -18.99
C GLY A 83 8.30 -2.10 -19.73
N LEU A 84 8.97 -1.15 -19.06
CA LEU A 84 10.15 -0.50 -19.63
C LEU A 84 11.29 -1.51 -19.88
N PRO A 85 12.16 -1.29 -20.89
CA PRO A 85 13.35 -2.10 -21.11
C PRO A 85 14.15 -2.25 -19.81
N GLY A 86 14.63 -3.47 -19.52
CA GLY A 86 15.29 -3.78 -18.24
C GLY A 86 14.33 -3.98 -17.07
N THR A 87 12.99 -3.93 -17.27
CA THR A 87 12.04 -4.45 -16.30
C THR A 87 11.87 -5.94 -16.39
N ASP A 88 12.76 -6.69 -15.75
CA ASP A 88 12.61 -8.13 -15.57
C ASP A 88 11.19 -8.42 -15.05
N SER A 89 10.39 -9.01 -15.93
CA SER A 89 9.05 -9.49 -15.71
C SER A 89 9.11 -10.71 -14.79
N GLY A 90 9.39 -10.46 -13.51
CA GLY A 90 9.27 -11.44 -12.45
C GLY A 90 8.08 -11.09 -11.56
N ALA A 91 6.98 -11.84 -11.72
CA ALA A 91 5.78 -11.87 -10.88
C ALA A 91 4.71 -10.78 -11.09
N ALA A 92 4.03 -10.86 -12.24
CA ALA A 92 2.58 -10.69 -12.24
C ALA A 92 1.96 -11.88 -11.48
N GLY A 93 1.21 -11.62 -10.40
CA GLY A 93 0.44 -12.68 -9.73
C GLY A 93 0.29 -12.59 -8.22
N LYS A 94 -0.34 -11.52 -7.71
CA LYS A 94 -1.17 -11.69 -6.52
C LYS A 94 -2.47 -10.92 -6.68
N THR A 95 -3.40 -11.55 -7.40
CA THR A 95 -4.83 -11.26 -7.34
C THR A 95 -5.24 -11.28 -5.88
N THR A 96 -5.30 -10.11 -5.24
CA THR A 96 -6.07 -9.97 -4.02
C THR A 96 -7.52 -9.98 -4.48
N LYS A 97 -8.10 -11.19 -4.57
CA LYS A 97 -9.54 -11.39 -4.73
C LYS A 97 -10.20 -10.64 -3.58
N ARG A 98 -10.64 -9.40 -3.81
CA ARG A 98 -11.63 -8.75 -2.98
C ARG A 98 -12.82 -9.69 -3.01
N ARG A 99 -13.04 -10.47 -1.95
CA ARG A 99 -14.31 -11.17 -1.75
C ARG A 99 -15.38 -10.09 -1.78
N SER A 100 -16.12 -10.05 -2.88
CA SER A 100 -17.43 -9.42 -2.95
C SER A 100 -18.24 -9.90 -1.75
N LYS A 101 -18.78 -8.95 -1.00
CA LYS A 101 -19.89 -9.22 -0.09
C LYS A 101 -21.01 -9.80 -0.95
N GLU A 102 -21.23 -11.10 -0.80
CA GLU A 102 -22.47 -11.73 -1.21
C GLU A 102 -23.58 -11.17 -0.31
N LYS A 103 -24.61 -10.70 -0.98
CA LYS A 103 -25.73 -9.95 -0.45
C LYS A 103 -26.93 -10.85 -0.67
N ASP A 104 -27.12 -11.81 0.23
CA ASP A 104 -28.35 -12.58 0.34
C ASP A 104 -29.06 -12.04 1.59
N GLN A 105 -30.11 -11.22 1.48
CA GLN A 105 -31.47 -11.69 1.23
C GLN A 105 -31.77 -12.98 2.00
N ALA A 106 -32.14 -12.80 3.26
CA ALA A 106 -33.14 -13.65 3.88
C ALA A 106 -34.31 -12.72 4.26
N ASP A 107 -35.27 -12.61 3.33
CA ASP A 107 -36.67 -12.56 3.70
C ASP A 107 -37.02 -13.97 4.20
N ASP A 108 -37.35 -14.13 5.49
CA ASP A 108 -38.52 -14.92 5.93
C ASP A 108 -38.75 -14.72 7.44
N GLN A 109 -39.94 -14.16 7.75
CA GLN A 109 -40.61 -13.98 9.06
C GLN A 109 -40.21 -12.81 9.97
#